data_AF-A0A2K8NSB3-F1
#
_entry.id   AF-A0A2K8NSB3-F1
#
_cell.length_a   1.000
_cell.length_b   1.000
_cell.length_c   1.000
_cell.angle_alpha   90.00
_cell.angle_beta   90.00
_cell.angle_gamma   90.00
#
_symmetry.space_group_name_H-M   'P 1'
#
loop_
_entity.id
_entity.type
_entity.pdbx_description
1 polymer ?
#
loop_
_entity_poly.entity_id
_entity_poly.type
_entity_poly.pdbx_seq_one_letter_code
_entity_poly.pdbx_strand_id
1 'polypeptide(L)'
;MKKLLLLLNSICVVASTAATVFACNNVKRIDIEVVPNGTNFIDVEPEMIKGYSNIQAVEVDFLGAELSSPHKIFSSVEYTTSNIKGSKFSKITFTAKNEIGFGYLRLKGSQESTTSPTSQKELVFLKKIFNVNVGKLDIKNTKVIADFNQNQETIESAIKNAIKTKTDGIDIIQDKDYVITGLDRTLSSSKIKVAAKKLSKVIKGEFAFELMKINLTTATDKVLGELPSDNDDQIIEAFLNQNPEFKGLPKTQLQIKSALTKTSGTVTIQIKGTHDRYHGEVVVTYTVAPPKTPNLDALNQKIAEARLIAQAGKSLVDWTALQNAISTAETDKSEDTAVVKTTDLQSAMTVFNNAATPNLNTLNTKLEQAKNIAQAGKSLVDWTALQNAISTAETDKSEDTAVVKTTDLQSAMTVFNNAATPNLNTLNTKLEQAKAIGQAGKSLVDWTALQNAISTAETDKSEDTAVVKTTDLQSAMNQQCCNPKLKRIRYQAWTSQKYCSSW
;
A
#
# COMPACT_ATOMS: atom_id res chain seq x y z
N MET A 1 2.58 -18.75 112.94
CA MET A 1 3.14 -17.39 113.16
C MET A 1 2.03 -16.41 112.76
N LYS A 2 1.34 -15.80 113.73
CA LYS A 2 1.66 -14.46 114.29
C LYS A 2 1.79 -13.44 113.14
N LYS A 3 1.03 -12.35 113.03
CA LYS A 3 0.19 -11.56 113.95
C LYS A 3 -0.50 -10.49 113.05
N LEU A 4 -1.80 -10.23 113.19
CA LEU A 4 -2.38 -9.16 114.06
C LEU A 4 -2.31 -7.79 113.34
N LEU A 5 -3.29 -6.88 113.31
CA LEU A 5 -4.70 -6.73 113.71
C LEU A 5 -4.94 -5.20 113.60
N LEU A 6 -6.14 -4.75 113.27
CA LEU A 6 -6.84 -3.55 113.80
C LEU A 6 -7.95 -3.19 112.80
N LEU A 7 -9.23 -3.03 113.14
CA LEU A 7 -9.98 -3.33 114.36
C LEU A 7 -11.47 -3.14 113.98
N LEU A 8 -12.35 -3.98 114.54
CA LEU A 8 -13.79 -3.76 114.55
C LEU A 8 -14.15 -2.54 115.41
N ASN A 9 -15.24 -1.85 115.08
CA ASN A 9 -16.44 -1.74 115.93
C ASN A 9 -17.45 -0.73 115.35
N SER A 10 -18.61 -1.20 114.90
CA SER A 10 -19.89 -0.91 115.55
C SER A 10 -21.05 -1.41 114.69
N ILE A 11 -21.74 -2.39 115.25
CA ILE A 11 -23.07 -2.82 114.85
C ILE A 11 -24.05 -1.74 115.36
N CYS A 12 -24.87 -1.19 114.48
CA CYS A 12 -26.11 -0.50 114.83
C CYS A 12 -27.23 -0.99 113.92
N VAL A 13 -28.03 -1.89 114.49
CA VAL A 13 -29.49 -1.92 114.51
C VAL A 13 -30.24 -1.28 113.32
N VAL A 14 -30.86 -2.17 112.56
CA VAL A 14 -32.22 -2.12 111.98
C VAL A 14 -32.96 -0.78 112.04
N ALA A 15 -33.19 -0.19 110.87
CA ALA A 15 -34.41 0.57 110.60
C ALA A 15 -34.87 0.26 109.16
N SER A 16 -35.96 -0.52 109.09
CA SER A 16 -36.79 -0.71 107.91
C SER A 16 -37.29 0.63 107.37
N THR A 17 -37.10 0.91 106.08
CA THR A 17 -38.11 1.62 105.27
C THR A 17 -37.95 1.31 103.78
N ALA A 18 -39.10 0.99 103.18
CA ALA A 18 -39.48 1.15 101.78
C ALA A 18 -38.63 0.44 100.69
N ALA A 19 -39.20 -0.67 100.23
CA ALA A 19 -39.00 -1.18 98.90
C ALA A 19 -39.16 -0.08 97.84
N THR A 20 -38.09 0.23 97.11
CA THR A 20 -38.22 0.62 95.70
C THR A 20 -38.02 -0.62 94.87
N VAL A 21 -39.14 -1.23 94.53
CA VAL A 21 -39.27 -2.17 93.42
C VAL A 21 -38.57 -1.54 92.21
N PHE A 22 -37.41 -2.06 91.83
CA PHE A 22 -36.87 -1.83 90.48
C PHE A 22 -37.85 -2.53 89.54
N ALA A 23 -38.90 -1.80 89.16
CA ALA A 23 -39.74 -2.18 88.06
C ALA A 23 -38.81 -2.32 86.86
N CYS A 24 -38.64 -3.55 86.38
CA CYS A 24 -38.15 -3.82 85.03
C CYS A 24 -39.07 -3.08 84.07
N ASN A 25 -38.70 -1.84 83.76
CA ASN A 25 -39.36 -1.08 82.71
C ASN A 25 -39.08 -1.84 81.43
N ASN A 26 -40.12 -2.45 80.86
CA ASN A 26 -40.12 -2.97 79.50
C ASN A 26 -39.91 -1.78 78.54
N VAL A 27 -38.67 -1.33 78.40
CA VAL A 27 -38.27 -0.36 77.39
C VAL A 27 -38.41 -1.07 76.05
N LYS A 28 -39.44 -0.72 75.27
CA LYS A 28 -39.52 -1.11 73.86
C LYS A 28 -38.27 -0.59 73.15
N ARG A 29 -37.37 -1.51 72.82
CA ARG A 29 -36.10 -1.30 72.14
C ARG A 29 -36.38 -1.06 70.66
N ILE A 30 -35.86 0.02 70.11
CA ILE A 30 -35.77 0.22 68.66
C ILE A 30 -34.34 -0.15 68.30
N ASP A 31 -34.17 -1.25 67.57
CA ASP A 31 -32.87 -1.65 67.03
C ASP A 31 -32.72 -1.00 65.65
N ILE A 32 -31.78 -0.06 65.54
CA ILE A 32 -31.47 0.63 64.28
C ILE A 32 -30.11 0.13 63.80
N GLU A 33 -30.08 -0.52 62.64
CA GLU A 33 -28.82 -0.86 61.97
C GLU A 33 -28.34 0.37 61.20
N VAL A 34 -27.12 0.82 61.48
CA VAL A 34 -26.51 1.99 60.87
C VAL A 34 -25.14 1.66 60.29
N VAL A 35 -24.74 2.47 59.31
CA VAL A 35 -23.45 2.34 58.65
C VAL A 35 -22.35 3.05 59.46
N PRO A 36 -21.11 2.52 59.50
CA PRO A 36 -19.97 3.23 60.05
C PRO A 36 -19.74 4.55 59.30
N ASN A 37 -19.34 5.62 60.01
CA ASN A 37 -18.98 6.92 59.43
C ASN A 37 -20.07 7.67 58.63
N GLY A 38 -21.35 7.28 58.76
CA GLY A 38 -22.48 7.99 58.15
C GLY A 38 -23.23 8.86 59.16
N THR A 39 -23.84 9.96 58.68
CA THR A 39 -24.83 10.70 59.48
C THR A 39 -26.17 9.98 59.41
N ASN A 40 -26.63 9.51 60.56
CA ASN A 40 -27.86 8.77 60.73
C ASN A 40 -28.86 9.60 61.52
N PHE A 41 -30.15 9.30 61.35
CA PHE A 41 -31.22 10.03 62.01
C PHE A 41 -32.21 9.08 62.66
N ILE A 42 -32.69 9.47 63.84
CA ILE A 42 -33.84 8.84 64.50
C ILE A 42 -34.92 9.89 64.66
N ASP A 43 -36.09 9.64 64.10
CA ASP A 43 -37.24 10.51 64.35
C ASP A 43 -37.70 10.37 65.81
N VAL A 44 -37.85 11.51 66.48
CA VAL A 44 -38.31 11.60 67.85
C VAL A 44 -39.78 11.98 67.84
N GLU A 45 -40.63 11.05 68.25
CA GLU A 45 -42.06 11.28 68.37
C GLU A 45 -42.35 12.44 69.35
N PRO A 46 -43.28 13.36 69.06
CA PRO A 46 -43.57 14.51 69.91
C PRO A 46 -43.93 14.14 71.37
N GLU A 47 -44.60 13.01 71.57
CA GLU A 47 -44.97 12.52 72.90
C GLU A 47 -43.77 12.11 73.75
N MET A 48 -42.61 11.80 73.14
CA MET A 48 -41.40 11.44 73.87
C MET A 48 -40.76 12.64 74.59
N ILE A 49 -41.02 13.85 74.12
CA ILE A 49 -40.40 15.10 74.59
C ILE A 49 -41.41 16.06 75.22
N LYS A 50 -42.68 15.68 75.29
CA LYS A 50 -43.77 16.49 75.84
C LYS A 50 -43.54 16.78 77.33
N GLY A 51 -43.65 18.05 77.72
CA GLY A 51 -43.39 18.51 79.09
C GLY A 51 -41.90 18.65 79.44
N TYR A 52 -41.02 18.59 78.45
CA TYR A 52 -39.58 18.79 78.61
C TYR A 52 -39.08 19.90 77.67
N SER A 53 -38.13 20.68 78.18
CA SER A 53 -37.42 21.76 77.48
C SER A 53 -35.91 21.49 77.45
N ASN A 54 -35.12 22.20 76.64
CA ASN A 54 -33.66 22.02 76.55
C ASN A 54 -33.21 20.57 76.27
N ILE A 55 -33.87 19.90 75.33
CA ILE A 55 -33.60 18.50 75.00
C ILE A 55 -32.20 18.35 74.36
N GLN A 56 -31.45 17.36 74.84
CA GLN A 56 -30.17 16.94 74.29
C GLN A 56 -30.19 15.43 74.04
N ALA A 57 -29.52 14.99 72.98
CA ALA A 57 -29.24 13.57 72.75
C ALA A 57 -27.83 13.25 73.22
N VAL A 58 -27.67 12.16 73.96
CA VAL A 58 -26.38 11.70 74.45
C VAL A 58 -26.22 10.21 74.23
N GLU A 59 -24.97 9.78 74.08
CA GLU A 59 -24.62 8.38 74.08
C GLU A 59 -24.54 7.86 75.52
N VAL A 60 -25.15 6.71 75.75
CA VAL A 60 -25.24 6.04 77.04
C VAL A 60 -24.72 4.60 76.94
N ASP A 61 -24.43 3.97 78.08
CA ASP A 61 -24.15 2.54 78.16
C ASP A 61 -25.44 1.71 78.09
N PHE A 62 -25.32 0.39 78.14
CA PHE A 62 -26.46 -0.53 78.09
C PHE A 62 -27.40 -0.41 79.30
N LEU A 63 -26.97 0.26 80.39
CA LEU A 63 -27.76 0.55 81.58
C LEU A 63 -28.39 1.95 81.53
N GLY A 64 -28.04 2.76 80.54
CA GLY A 64 -28.56 4.10 80.31
C GLY A 64 -27.80 5.21 81.03
N ALA A 65 -26.56 4.98 81.48
CA ALA A 65 -25.66 5.98 82.05
C ALA A 65 -24.84 6.67 80.94
N GLU A 66 -24.64 7.99 81.01
CA GLU A 66 -23.92 8.75 79.97
C GLU A 66 -22.44 8.31 79.86
N LEU A 67 -22.00 8.05 78.64
CA LEU A 67 -20.63 7.59 78.38
C LEU A 67 -19.65 8.76 78.30
N SER A 68 -18.44 8.53 78.82
CA SER A 68 -17.29 9.43 78.62
C SER A 68 -16.64 9.19 77.26
N SER A 69 -15.99 10.23 76.71
CA SER A 69 -15.43 10.25 75.34
C SER A 69 -14.65 9.01 74.86
N PRO A 70 -13.82 8.31 75.66
CA PRO A 70 -13.09 7.14 75.17
C PRO A 70 -13.97 5.91 74.93
N HIS A 71 -15.19 5.85 75.47
CA HIS A 71 -16.08 4.68 75.36
C HIS A 71 -17.23 4.90 74.37
N LYS A 72 -17.32 6.09 73.78
CA LYS A 72 -18.34 6.44 72.79
C LYS A 72 -18.05 5.77 71.45
N ILE A 73 -19.04 5.12 70.85
CA ILE A 73 -18.96 4.61 69.48
C ILE A 73 -19.49 5.63 68.46
N PHE A 74 -20.12 6.73 68.89
CA PHE A 74 -20.51 7.85 68.03
C PHE A 74 -19.50 9.00 68.13
N SER A 75 -19.16 9.61 66.99
CA SER A 75 -18.32 10.81 66.92
C SER A 75 -19.11 12.08 67.19
N SER A 76 -20.40 12.09 66.85
CA SER A 76 -21.36 13.14 67.17
C SER A 76 -22.73 12.55 67.48
N VAL A 77 -23.44 13.17 68.41
CA VAL A 77 -24.84 12.88 68.75
C VAL A 77 -25.48 14.22 69.07
N GLU A 78 -26.50 14.59 68.32
CA GLU A 78 -27.16 15.89 68.40
C GLU A 78 -28.67 15.72 68.33
N TYR A 79 -29.39 16.56 69.06
CA TYR A 79 -30.84 16.66 68.93
C TYR A 79 -31.17 17.95 68.18
N THR A 80 -31.96 17.84 67.11
CA THR A 80 -32.39 18.99 66.31
C THR A 80 -33.90 19.03 66.17
N THR A 81 -34.44 20.24 66.06
CA THR A 81 -35.86 20.46 65.78
C THR A 81 -35.99 21.31 64.53
N SER A 82 -36.97 20.99 63.71
CA SER A 82 -37.27 21.72 62.47
C SER A 82 -38.78 21.90 62.33
N ASN A 83 -39.19 23.03 61.77
CA ASN A 83 -40.59 23.31 61.46
C ASN A 83 -40.76 23.21 59.94
N ILE A 84 -41.52 22.22 59.48
CA ILE A 84 -41.83 22.06 58.05
C ILE A 84 -43.34 22.14 57.88
N LYS A 85 -43.81 23.16 57.14
CA LYS A 85 -45.24 23.38 56.81
C LYS A 85 -46.19 23.34 58.03
N GLY A 86 -45.77 23.93 59.15
CA GLY A 86 -46.58 24.02 60.36
C GLY A 86 -46.48 22.81 61.31
N SER A 87 -45.79 21.74 60.91
CA SER A 87 -45.52 20.57 61.76
C SER A 87 -44.11 20.62 62.35
N LYS A 88 -44.01 20.40 63.67
CA LYS A 88 -42.74 20.26 64.40
C LYS A 88 -42.19 18.85 64.23
N PHE A 89 -40.99 18.74 63.66
CA PHE A 89 -40.24 17.49 63.55
C PHE A 89 -38.99 17.56 64.42
N SER A 90 -38.82 16.55 65.26
CA SER A 90 -37.67 16.40 66.14
C SER A 90 -36.89 15.17 65.74
N LYS A 91 -35.56 15.27 65.67
CA LYS A 91 -34.71 14.13 65.32
C LYS A 91 -33.41 14.10 66.12
N ILE A 92 -32.92 12.90 66.38
CA ILE A 92 -31.56 12.65 66.83
C ILE A 92 -30.70 12.45 65.59
N THR A 93 -29.73 13.32 65.38
CA THR A 93 -28.69 13.18 64.36
C THR A 93 -27.46 12.60 65.03
N PHE A 94 -26.86 11.55 64.47
CA PHE A 94 -25.64 10.99 65.03
C PHE A 94 -24.72 10.44 63.94
N THR A 95 -23.42 10.47 64.22
CA THR A 95 -22.40 9.92 63.31
C THR A 95 -21.65 8.82 64.02
N ALA A 96 -21.67 7.61 63.46
CA ALA A 96 -20.89 6.48 63.99
C ALA A 96 -19.39 6.70 63.74
N LYS A 97 -18.55 6.30 64.70
CA LYS A 97 -17.10 6.16 64.47
C LYS A 97 -16.86 4.97 63.52
N ASN A 98 -15.60 4.78 63.12
CA ASN A 98 -15.16 3.61 62.32
C ASN A 98 -15.08 2.33 63.17
N GLU A 99 -16.09 2.09 64.01
CA GLU A 99 -16.15 0.96 64.93
C GLU A 99 -17.49 0.23 64.78
N ILE A 100 -17.43 -1.10 64.71
CA ILE A 100 -18.61 -1.96 64.74
C ILE A 100 -18.99 -2.24 66.18
N GLY A 101 -20.29 -2.25 66.46
CA GLY A 101 -20.77 -2.54 67.80
C GLY A 101 -22.12 -1.92 68.10
N PHE A 102 -22.55 -2.11 69.34
CA PHE A 102 -23.80 -1.55 69.84
C PHE A 102 -23.52 -0.25 70.56
N GLY A 103 -24.21 0.80 70.14
CA GLY A 103 -24.28 2.07 70.83
C GLY A 103 -25.70 2.31 71.30
N TYR A 104 -25.82 3.07 72.38
CA TYR A 104 -27.11 3.37 72.97
C TYR A 104 -27.26 4.88 73.03
N LEU A 105 -28.38 5.41 72.52
CA LEU A 105 -28.68 6.83 72.58
C LEU A 105 -29.83 7.08 73.53
N ARG A 106 -29.79 8.20 74.25
CA ARG A 106 -30.85 8.62 75.14
C ARG A 106 -31.03 10.13 75.10
N LEU A 107 -32.27 10.58 75.29
CA LEU A 107 -32.56 12.00 75.43
C LEU A 107 -32.50 12.41 76.90
N LYS A 108 -31.95 13.61 77.17
CA LYS A 108 -32.06 14.29 78.47
C LYS A 108 -32.67 15.67 78.28
N GLY A 109 -33.50 16.11 79.22
CA GLY A 109 -34.22 17.37 79.11
C GLY A 109 -34.62 17.94 80.47
N SER A 110 -34.87 19.23 80.51
CA SER A 110 -35.34 19.95 81.69
C SER A 110 -36.86 19.81 81.80
N GLN A 111 -37.34 19.12 82.84
CA GLN A 111 -38.77 18.96 83.08
C GLN A 111 -39.44 20.33 83.31
N GLU A 112 -40.56 20.58 82.64
CA GLU A 112 -41.33 21.81 82.84
C GLU A 112 -42.05 21.76 84.19
N SER A 113 -41.54 22.50 85.18
CA SER A 113 -42.21 22.70 86.47
C SER A 113 -43.52 23.45 86.26
N THR A 114 -44.62 22.91 86.78
CA THR A 114 -45.93 23.56 86.79
C THR A 114 -46.09 24.60 87.91
N THR A 115 -45.06 24.85 88.73
CA THR A 115 -45.21 25.66 89.96
C THR A 115 -44.16 26.76 90.20
N SER A 116 -43.06 26.87 89.43
CA SER A 116 -42.17 28.05 89.54
C SER A 116 -41.18 28.20 88.35
N PRO A 117 -41.01 29.39 87.73
CA PRO A 117 -40.16 29.58 86.54
C PRO A 117 -38.64 29.70 86.78
N THR A 118 -38.17 29.81 88.02
CA THR A 118 -36.80 30.31 88.33
C THR A 118 -35.84 29.32 89.01
N SER A 119 -36.23 28.07 89.28
CA SER A 119 -35.32 27.04 89.81
C SER A 119 -34.50 26.38 88.69
N GLN A 120 -33.18 26.23 88.88
CA GLN A 120 -32.29 25.48 87.97
C GLN A 120 -32.91 24.10 87.69
N LYS A 121 -33.44 23.89 86.49
CA LYS A 121 -34.07 22.64 86.10
C LYS A 121 -33.00 21.60 85.81
N GLU A 122 -32.86 20.63 86.70
CA GLU A 122 -31.96 19.49 86.51
C GLU A 122 -32.33 18.73 85.22
N LEU A 123 -31.34 18.36 84.43
CA LEU A 123 -31.54 17.57 83.21
C LEU A 123 -31.84 16.13 83.62
N VAL A 124 -33.06 15.67 83.37
CA VAL A 124 -33.47 14.29 83.64
C VAL A 124 -33.44 13.47 82.36
N PHE A 125 -33.06 12.20 82.47
CA PHE A 125 -33.13 11.28 81.34
C PHE A 125 -34.57 10.91 81.02
N LEU A 126 -34.92 11.02 79.73
CA LEU A 126 -36.21 10.57 79.22
C LEU A 126 -36.26 9.03 79.20
N LYS A 127 -37.47 8.47 79.22
CA LYS A 127 -37.70 7.04 79.50
C LYS A 127 -37.17 6.07 78.42
N LYS A 128 -36.96 6.53 77.18
CA LYS A 128 -36.64 5.65 76.03
C LYS A 128 -35.15 5.66 75.71
N ILE A 129 -34.60 4.46 75.53
CA ILE A 129 -33.24 4.21 75.02
C ILE A 129 -33.36 3.71 73.59
N PHE A 130 -32.54 4.26 72.70
CA PHE A 130 -32.44 3.83 71.31
C PHE A 130 -31.22 2.94 71.15
N ASN A 131 -31.41 1.74 70.62
CA ASN A 131 -30.31 0.82 70.36
C ASN A 131 -29.86 1.01 68.92
N VAL A 132 -28.57 1.25 68.74
CA VAL A 132 -27.99 1.50 67.44
C VAL A 132 -26.90 0.46 67.22
N ASN A 133 -27.13 -0.45 66.28
CA ASN A 133 -26.17 -1.45 65.85
C ASN A 133 -25.38 -0.90 64.66
N VAL A 134 -24.09 -0.60 64.85
CA VAL A 134 -23.20 -0.22 63.77
C VAL A 134 -22.69 -1.49 63.09
N GLY A 135 -23.29 -1.83 61.93
CA GLY A 135 -23.02 -3.06 61.19
C GLY A 135 -21.87 -2.94 60.18
N LYS A 136 -21.29 -4.06 59.74
CA LYS A 136 -20.38 -4.09 58.59
C LYS A 136 -21.16 -3.88 57.29
N LEU A 137 -20.60 -3.11 56.37
CA LEU A 137 -21.13 -2.90 55.02
C LEU A 137 -20.96 -4.15 54.16
N ASP A 138 -22.04 -4.63 53.52
CA ASP A 138 -21.98 -5.76 52.61
C ASP A 138 -21.60 -5.29 51.19
N ILE A 139 -20.47 -5.77 50.66
CA ILE A 139 -19.98 -5.42 49.32
C ILE A 139 -20.63 -6.25 48.19
N LYS A 140 -21.61 -7.10 48.49
CA LYS A 140 -22.38 -7.82 47.46
C LYS A 140 -23.06 -6.86 46.47
N ASN A 141 -23.36 -7.39 45.28
CA ASN A 141 -24.04 -6.65 44.21
C ASN A 141 -23.31 -5.36 43.80
N THR A 142 -21.98 -5.35 43.90
CA THR A 142 -21.13 -4.26 43.43
C THR A 142 -20.88 -4.44 41.93
N LYS A 143 -21.15 -3.39 41.15
CA LYS A 143 -20.92 -3.39 39.70
C LYS A 143 -19.53 -2.85 39.41
N VAL A 144 -18.69 -3.66 38.77
CA VAL A 144 -17.40 -3.25 38.22
C VAL A 144 -17.48 -3.44 36.72
N ILE A 145 -17.10 -2.42 35.96
CA ILE A 145 -16.97 -2.49 34.50
C ILE A 145 -15.47 -2.40 34.21
N ALA A 146 -14.92 -3.44 33.62
CA ALA A 146 -13.51 -3.52 33.26
C ALA A 146 -13.34 -4.36 31.99
N ASP A 147 -12.40 -3.93 31.16
CA ASP A 147 -12.07 -4.55 29.87
C ASP A 147 -10.75 -5.32 29.97
N PHE A 148 -10.63 -6.40 29.17
CA PHE A 148 -9.40 -7.20 29.11
C PHE A 148 -8.15 -6.48 28.55
N ASN A 149 -8.27 -5.26 28.02
CA ASN A 149 -7.13 -4.44 27.55
C ASN A 149 -6.62 -3.47 28.62
N GLN A 150 -7.35 -3.32 29.73
CA GLN A 150 -6.93 -2.47 30.83
C GLN A 150 -5.80 -3.16 31.60
N ASN A 151 -4.82 -2.38 32.04
CA ASN A 151 -3.76 -2.90 32.89
C ASN A 151 -4.30 -3.24 34.29
N GLN A 152 -3.53 -4.03 35.04
CA GLN A 152 -3.90 -4.46 36.40
C GLN A 152 -4.27 -3.28 37.30
N GLU A 153 -3.48 -2.21 37.30
CA GLU A 153 -3.68 -1.02 38.13
C GLU A 153 -5.04 -0.33 37.84
N THR A 154 -5.46 -0.31 36.58
CA THR A 154 -6.74 0.28 36.16
C THR A 154 -7.90 -0.56 36.69
N ILE A 155 -7.80 -1.88 36.61
CA ILE A 155 -8.82 -2.81 37.11
C ILE A 155 -8.91 -2.74 38.64
N GLU A 156 -7.77 -2.72 39.34
CA GLU A 156 -7.70 -2.53 40.79
C GLU A 156 -8.32 -1.18 41.20
N SER A 157 -8.04 -0.12 40.44
CA SER A 157 -8.64 1.20 40.66
C SER A 157 -10.15 1.18 40.44
N ALA A 158 -10.66 0.47 39.43
CA ALA A 158 -12.10 0.31 39.18
C ALA A 158 -12.78 -0.46 40.32
N ILE A 159 -12.15 -1.54 40.83
CA ILE A 159 -12.63 -2.28 42.00
C ILE A 159 -12.65 -1.37 43.23
N LYS A 160 -11.56 -0.66 43.50
CA LYS A 160 -11.44 0.26 44.64
C LYS A 160 -12.51 1.35 44.58
N ASN A 161 -12.75 1.93 43.41
CA ASN A 161 -13.79 2.94 43.21
C ASN A 161 -15.19 2.36 43.44
N ALA A 162 -15.48 1.17 42.92
CA ALA A 162 -16.77 0.52 43.10
C ALA A 162 -17.05 0.18 44.57
N ILE A 163 -16.04 -0.29 45.32
CA ILE A 163 -16.12 -0.48 46.77
C ILE A 163 -16.33 0.87 47.47
N LYS A 164 -15.56 1.90 47.12
CA LYS A 164 -15.66 3.23 47.72
C LYS A 164 -17.05 3.85 47.55
N THR A 165 -17.69 3.66 46.40
CA THR A 165 -19.08 4.09 46.16
C THR A 165 -20.06 3.35 47.07
N LYS A 166 -19.82 2.07 47.39
CA LYS A 166 -20.64 1.30 48.32
C LYS A 166 -20.39 1.65 49.78
N THR A 167 -19.21 2.18 50.10
CA THR A 167 -18.81 2.53 51.46
C THR A 167 -18.90 4.03 51.75
N ASP A 168 -19.69 4.78 50.99
CA ASP A 168 -19.89 6.22 51.16
C ASP A 168 -18.57 7.00 51.34
N GLY A 169 -17.53 6.60 50.62
CA GLY A 169 -16.24 7.28 50.65
C GLY A 169 -15.26 6.85 51.75
N ILE A 170 -15.61 5.87 52.61
CA ILE A 170 -14.67 5.32 53.61
C ILE A 170 -13.42 4.77 52.91
N ASP A 171 -12.25 5.06 53.47
CA ASP A 171 -10.99 4.53 52.96
C ASP A 171 -10.85 3.04 53.32
N ILE A 172 -10.92 2.20 52.28
CA ILE A 172 -10.81 0.74 52.38
C ILE A 172 -9.49 0.31 51.73
N ILE A 173 -8.67 -0.43 52.47
CA ILE A 173 -7.30 -0.77 52.06
C ILE A 173 -7.25 -2.22 51.56
N GLN A 174 -6.74 -2.43 50.34
CA GLN A 174 -6.48 -3.76 49.80
C GLN A 174 -5.48 -4.51 50.69
N ASP A 175 -5.63 -5.84 50.81
CA ASP A 175 -4.86 -6.73 51.69
C ASP A 175 -5.05 -6.51 53.21
N LYS A 176 -5.68 -5.42 53.63
CA LYS A 176 -6.15 -5.22 55.00
C LYS A 176 -7.63 -5.53 55.16
N ASP A 177 -8.46 -4.98 54.28
CA ASP A 177 -9.92 -5.02 54.38
C ASP A 177 -10.56 -5.95 53.36
N TYR A 178 -9.96 -6.11 52.19
CA TYR A 178 -10.40 -7.05 51.15
C TYR A 178 -9.21 -7.65 50.41
N VAL A 179 -9.47 -8.73 49.69
CA VAL A 179 -8.52 -9.39 48.78
C VAL A 179 -9.16 -9.53 47.41
N ILE A 180 -8.34 -9.38 46.37
CA ILE A 180 -8.72 -9.64 44.99
C ILE A 180 -8.05 -10.96 44.59
N THR A 181 -8.82 -11.90 44.04
CA THR A 181 -8.33 -13.20 43.57
C THR A 181 -8.75 -13.41 42.11
N GLY A 182 -7.91 -14.13 41.34
CA GLY A 182 -8.10 -14.28 39.90
C GLY A 182 -7.57 -13.11 39.06
N LEU A 183 -6.91 -12.13 39.69
CA LEU A 183 -6.16 -11.07 39.00
C LEU A 183 -4.68 -11.46 39.00
N ASP A 184 -4.16 -11.97 37.88
CA ASP A 184 -2.73 -12.22 37.70
C ASP A 184 -2.11 -11.26 36.67
N ARG A 185 -0.77 -11.22 36.61
CA ARG A 185 -0.02 -10.34 35.69
C ARG A 185 -0.32 -10.59 34.20
N THR A 186 -1.01 -11.68 33.87
CA THR A 186 -1.36 -12.10 32.51
C THR A 186 -2.86 -12.06 32.21
N LEU A 187 -3.68 -11.55 33.14
CA LEU A 187 -5.17 -11.58 33.08
C LEU A 187 -5.70 -12.94 32.59
N SER A 188 -5.23 -14.04 33.19
CA SER A 188 -5.57 -15.40 32.74
C SER A 188 -7.00 -15.84 33.08
N SER A 189 -7.63 -15.20 34.08
CA SER A 189 -8.98 -15.52 34.51
C SER A 189 -9.96 -14.46 34.02
N SER A 190 -10.98 -14.92 33.30
CA SER A 190 -12.17 -14.11 32.97
C SER A 190 -13.02 -13.79 34.20
N LYS A 191 -12.75 -14.41 35.35
CA LYS A 191 -13.51 -14.27 36.60
C LYS A 191 -12.62 -13.72 37.69
N ILE A 192 -12.89 -12.48 38.10
CA ILE A 192 -12.24 -11.83 39.23
C ILE A 192 -13.18 -11.92 40.43
N LYS A 193 -12.65 -12.38 41.56
CA LYS A 193 -13.39 -12.44 42.82
C LYS A 193 -12.80 -11.47 43.82
N VAL A 194 -13.66 -10.68 44.45
CA VAL A 194 -13.32 -9.74 45.50
C VAL A 194 -14.01 -10.18 46.78
N ALA A 195 -13.24 -10.41 47.83
CA ALA A 195 -13.76 -10.88 49.12
C ALA A 195 -13.27 -10.00 50.26
N ALA A 196 -14.18 -9.61 51.16
CA ALA A 196 -13.82 -8.94 52.40
C ALA A 196 -12.99 -9.89 53.29
N LYS A 197 -11.90 -9.39 53.88
CA LYS A 197 -11.09 -10.18 54.83
C LYS A 197 -11.88 -10.40 56.11
N LYS A 198 -11.72 -11.58 56.71
CA LYS A 198 -12.36 -11.95 57.99
C LYS A 198 -12.15 -10.90 59.08
N LEU A 199 -10.95 -10.31 59.13
CA LEU A 199 -10.55 -9.30 60.11
C LEU A 199 -10.89 -7.85 59.71
N SER A 200 -11.50 -7.60 58.55
CA SER A 200 -11.94 -6.24 58.20
C SER A 200 -12.94 -5.75 59.25
N LYS A 201 -12.77 -4.52 59.70
CA LYS A 201 -13.68 -3.88 60.67
C LYS A 201 -14.87 -3.19 59.99
N VAL A 202 -14.79 -2.93 58.69
CA VAL A 202 -15.73 -2.03 57.99
C VAL A 202 -16.63 -2.78 57.00
N ILE A 203 -16.10 -3.79 56.29
CA ILE A 203 -16.81 -4.49 55.21
C ILE A 203 -16.96 -5.99 55.46
N LYS A 204 -17.98 -6.60 54.85
CA LYS A 204 -18.25 -8.05 54.79
C LYS A 204 -18.73 -8.43 53.38
N GLY A 205 -18.70 -9.73 53.07
CA GLY A 205 -19.25 -10.26 51.81
C GLY A 205 -18.21 -10.46 50.71
N GLU A 206 -18.70 -10.91 49.57
CA GLU A 206 -17.91 -11.16 48.36
C GLU A 206 -18.74 -10.82 47.12
N PHE A 207 -18.07 -10.44 46.04
CA PHE A 207 -18.66 -10.32 44.72
C PHE A 207 -17.68 -10.82 43.65
N ALA A 208 -18.22 -11.32 42.55
CA ALA A 208 -17.45 -11.71 41.39
C ALA A 208 -17.95 -10.94 40.18
N PHE A 209 -17.03 -10.62 39.27
CA PHE A 209 -17.38 -10.02 37.99
C PHE A 209 -16.52 -10.63 36.88
N GLU A 210 -17.07 -10.58 35.67
CA GLU A 210 -16.38 -11.00 34.47
C GLU A 210 -15.85 -9.78 33.72
N LEU A 211 -14.64 -9.92 33.16
CA LEU A 211 -14.09 -8.90 32.28
C LEU A 211 -14.83 -8.92 30.93
N MET A 212 -15.11 -7.75 30.38
CA MET A 212 -15.76 -7.65 29.08
C MET A 212 -14.79 -8.07 27.98
N LYS A 213 -15.20 -9.04 27.15
CA LYS A 213 -14.43 -9.52 26.01
C LYS A 213 -14.25 -8.39 25.00
N ILE A 214 -13.08 -8.34 24.38
CA ILE A 214 -12.77 -7.37 23.32
C ILE A 214 -13.46 -7.85 22.03
N ASN A 215 -14.20 -6.96 21.36
CA ASN A 215 -14.89 -7.27 20.10
C ASN A 215 -14.02 -6.84 18.92
N LEU A 216 -13.83 -7.68 17.90
CA LEU A 216 -13.08 -7.31 16.69
C LEU A 216 -13.63 -6.04 16.00
N THR A 217 -14.92 -5.71 16.17
CA THR A 217 -15.48 -4.48 15.59
C THR A 217 -14.86 -3.19 16.12
N THR A 218 -14.20 -3.24 17.28
CA THR A 218 -13.48 -2.10 17.89
C THR A 218 -12.11 -1.86 17.27
N ALA A 219 -11.72 -2.63 16.25
CA ALA A 219 -10.50 -2.42 15.47
C ALA A 219 -10.40 -0.95 15.01
N THR A 220 -9.27 -0.34 15.34
CA THR A 220 -8.97 1.05 15.00
C THR A 220 -8.76 1.21 13.50
N ASP A 221 -8.05 0.26 12.87
CA ASP A 221 -7.71 0.27 11.46
C ASP A 221 -8.36 -0.91 10.73
N LYS A 222 -9.22 -0.58 9.75
CA LYS A 222 -9.92 -1.54 8.89
C LYS A 222 -9.41 -1.50 7.45
N VAL A 223 -8.46 -0.63 7.14
CA VAL A 223 -7.85 -0.48 5.81
C VAL A 223 -6.39 -0.87 5.91
N LEU A 224 -6.04 -2.05 5.39
CA LEU A 224 -4.72 -2.66 5.55
C LEU A 224 -3.66 -2.13 4.57
N GLY A 225 -4.10 -1.43 3.51
CA GLY A 225 -3.22 -0.94 2.45
C GLY A 225 -2.83 -2.01 1.42
N GLU A 226 -1.69 -1.81 0.75
CA GLU A 226 -1.17 -2.72 -0.27
C GLU A 226 -0.42 -3.90 0.37
N LEU A 227 -0.82 -5.12 0.02
CA LEU A 227 -0.25 -6.37 0.50
C LEU A 227 0.50 -7.11 -0.64
N PRO A 228 1.54 -7.89 -0.31
CA PRO A 228 2.31 -8.61 -1.32
C PRO A 228 1.56 -9.81 -1.95
N SER A 229 0.50 -10.31 -1.31
CA SER A 229 -0.42 -11.30 -1.89
C SER A 229 -1.79 -11.30 -1.16
N ASP A 230 -2.78 -11.98 -1.71
CA ASP A 230 -4.13 -12.14 -1.14
C ASP A 230 -4.29 -13.40 -0.27
N ASN A 231 -3.19 -13.92 0.27
CA ASN A 231 -3.22 -15.08 1.14
C ASN A 231 -3.75 -14.70 2.55
N ASP A 232 -4.52 -15.59 3.16
CA ASP A 232 -5.23 -15.32 4.41
C ASP A 232 -4.26 -14.98 5.55
N ASP A 233 -3.09 -15.63 5.57
CA ASP A 233 -2.05 -15.44 6.58
C ASP A 233 -1.50 -14.01 6.58
N GLN A 234 -1.20 -13.45 5.41
CA GLN A 234 -0.71 -12.08 5.26
C GLN A 234 -1.77 -11.04 5.61
N ILE A 235 -3.03 -11.30 5.26
CA ILE A 235 -4.13 -10.40 5.59
C ILE A 235 -4.34 -10.35 7.11
N ILE A 236 -4.35 -11.52 7.77
CA ILE A 236 -4.49 -11.62 9.22
C ILE A 236 -3.29 -11.00 9.95
N GLU A 237 -2.07 -11.23 9.45
CA GLU A 237 -0.86 -10.65 10.01
C GLU A 237 -0.85 -9.12 9.90
N ALA A 238 -1.20 -8.57 8.73
CA ALA A 238 -1.33 -7.12 8.54
C ALA A 238 -2.38 -6.52 9.49
N PHE A 239 -3.54 -7.17 9.63
CA PHE A 239 -4.59 -6.75 10.57
C PHE A 239 -4.10 -6.70 12.02
N LEU A 240 -3.42 -7.74 12.50
CA LEU A 240 -2.89 -7.79 13.88
C LEU A 240 -1.79 -6.75 14.12
N ASN A 241 -0.95 -6.47 13.12
CA ASN A 241 0.13 -5.48 13.23
C ASN A 241 -0.41 -4.04 13.33
N GLN A 242 -1.52 -3.74 12.65
CA GLN A 242 -2.13 -2.40 12.67
C GLN A 242 -3.04 -2.16 13.87
N ASN A 243 -3.53 -3.22 14.52
CA ASN A 243 -4.49 -3.12 15.62
C ASN A 243 -3.87 -3.63 16.95
N PRO A 244 -3.03 -2.81 17.63
CA PRO A 244 -2.29 -3.21 18.83
C PRO A 244 -3.18 -3.60 20.03
N GLU A 245 -4.45 -3.21 20.04
CA GLU A 245 -5.47 -3.64 21.00
C GLU A 245 -5.70 -5.17 21.00
N PHE A 246 -5.37 -5.86 19.91
CA PHE A 246 -5.43 -7.31 19.80
C PHE A 246 -4.08 -8.00 20.08
N LYS A 247 -3.10 -7.28 20.65
CA LYS A 247 -1.78 -7.84 20.98
C LYS A 247 -1.93 -9.10 21.85
N GLY A 248 -1.30 -10.18 21.37
CA GLY A 248 -1.35 -11.51 22.00
C GLY A 248 -2.47 -12.42 21.49
N LEU A 249 -3.33 -11.96 20.57
CA LEU A 249 -4.24 -12.83 19.82
C LEU A 249 -3.43 -13.65 18.79
N PRO A 250 -3.37 -14.99 18.88
CA PRO A 250 -2.65 -15.79 17.91
C PRO A 250 -3.36 -15.78 16.57
N LYS A 251 -2.63 -15.67 15.45
CA LYS A 251 -3.21 -15.74 14.10
C LYS A 251 -4.04 -17.02 13.86
N THR A 252 -3.68 -18.13 14.50
CA THR A 252 -4.37 -19.42 14.41
C THR A 252 -5.78 -19.42 15.01
N GLN A 253 -6.11 -18.40 15.80
CA GLN A 253 -7.44 -18.15 16.37
C GLN A 253 -8.28 -17.22 15.51
N LEU A 254 -7.78 -16.82 14.34
CA LEU A 254 -8.50 -16.01 13.36
C LEU A 254 -8.75 -16.84 12.09
N GLN A 255 -9.84 -16.52 11.41
CA GLN A 255 -10.17 -17.08 10.11
C GLN A 255 -10.83 -16.02 9.23
N ILE A 256 -10.67 -16.16 7.92
CA ILE A 256 -11.45 -15.38 6.95
C ILE A 256 -12.78 -16.10 6.73
N LYS A 257 -13.89 -15.53 7.22
CA LYS A 257 -15.22 -16.17 7.21
C LYS A 257 -15.87 -16.17 5.83
N SER A 258 -15.57 -15.14 5.04
CA SER A 258 -16.02 -15.00 3.66
C SER A 258 -15.14 -13.96 3.00
N ALA A 259 -14.39 -14.36 1.97
CA ALA A 259 -13.85 -13.39 1.05
C ALA A 259 -15.04 -12.82 0.28
N LEU A 260 -15.47 -11.60 0.62
CA LEU A 260 -16.33 -10.80 -0.26
C LEU A 260 -15.44 -10.42 -1.44
N THR A 261 -15.24 -11.38 -2.34
CA THR A 261 -14.31 -11.35 -3.49
C THR A 261 -12.87 -10.97 -3.09
N LYS A 262 -11.94 -11.94 -2.95
CA LYS A 262 -10.49 -11.65 -2.79
C LYS A 262 -9.98 -10.66 -3.87
N THR A 263 -10.60 -10.69 -5.04
CA THR A 263 -10.40 -9.79 -6.18
C THR A 263 -10.76 -8.32 -5.93
N SER A 264 -11.64 -8.00 -4.98
CA SER A 264 -11.99 -6.61 -4.62
C SER A 264 -11.27 -6.12 -3.37
N GLY A 265 -10.37 -6.93 -2.80
CA GLY A 265 -9.59 -6.52 -1.64
C GLY A 265 -10.44 -6.24 -0.41
N THR A 266 -11.52 -7.01 -0.18
CA THR A 266 -12.37 -6.86 1.02
C THR A 266 -12.66 -8.23 1.63
N VAL A 267 -12.38 -8.40 2.92
CA VAL A 267 -12.60 -9.68 3.62
C VAL A 267 -13.18 -9.47 5.01
N THR A 268 -13.84 -10.50 5.54
CA THR A 268 -14.29 -10.54 6.95
C THR A 268 -13.37 -11.44 7.77
N ILE A 269 -12.68 -10.86 8.74
CA ILE A 269 -11.87 -11.56 9.75
C ILE A 269 -12.77 -11.90 10.94
N GLN A 270 -12.72 -13.14 11.42
CA GLN A 270 -13.53 -13.62 12.54
C GLN A 270 -12.67 -14.40 13.56
N ILE A 271 -13.02 -14.30 14.84
CA ILE A 271 -12.51 -15.19 15.89
C ILE A 271 -12.99 -16.63 15.64
N LYS A 272 -12.05 -17.57 15.58
CA LYS A 272 -12.32 -18.99 15.38
C LYS A 272 -12.95 -19.58 16.65
N GLY A 273 -14.22 -19.99 16.56
CA GLY A 273 -14.94 -20.63 17.67
C GLY A 273 -15.10 -19.70 18.89
N THR A 274 -14.92 -20.26 20.09
CA THR A 274 -15.01 -19.52 21.36
C THR A 274 -13.63 -19.17 21.88
N HIS A 275 -13.38 -17.89 22.18
CA HIS A 275 -12.15 -17.41 22.80
C HIS A 275 -12.46 -16.71 24.14
N ASP A 276 -11.57 -16.83 25.13
CA ASP A 276 -11.80 -16.29 26.48
C ASP A 276 -11.74 -14.76 26.54
N ARG A 277 -10.79 -14.15 25.82
CA ARG A 277 -10.56 -12.70 25.76
C ARG A 277 -11.23 -11.95 24.59
N TYR A 278 -11.42 -12.60 23.44
CA TYR A 278 -11.85 -11.95 22.20
C TYR A 278 -13.13 -12.57 21.65
N HIS A 279 -13.89 -11.81 20.87
CA HIS A 279 -15.06 -12.31 20.13
C HIS A 279 -15.39 -11.42 18.92
N GLY A 280 -16.33 -11.87 18.10
CA GLY A 280 -16.88 -11.09 17.00
C GLY A 280 -16.16 -11.28 15.66
N GLU A 281 -16.45 -10.37 14.74
CA GLU A 281 -15.91 -10.30 13.38
C GLU A 281 -15.75 -8.86 12.92
N VAL A 282 -14.87 -8.63 11.96
CA VAL A 282 -14.58 -7.32 11.40
C VAL A 282 -14.36 -7.41 9.90
N VAL A 283 -14.92 -6.47 9.16
CA VAL A 283 -14.65 -6.31 7.72
C VAL A 283 -13.44 -5.41 7.55
N VAL A 284 -12.48 -5.86 6.74
CA VAL A 284 -11.26 -5.12 6.38
C VAL A 284 -11.09 -5.03 4.88
N THR A 285 -10.39 -3.99 4.43
CA THR A 285 -10.09 -3.74 3.01
C THR A 285 -8.58 -3.64 2.76
N TYR A 286 -8.09 -4.11 1.61
CA TYR A 286 -6.69 -4.11 1.19
C TYR A 286 -6.57 -4.01 -0.35
N THR A 287 -5.37 -3.79 -0.87
CA THR A 287 -5.03 -3.99 -2.29
C THR A 287 -3.90 -5.01 -2.40
N VAL A 288 -3.72 -5.64 -3.57
CA VAL A 288 -2.61 -6.58 -3.81
C VAL A 288 -1.65 -5.93 -4.79
N ALA A 289 -0.36 -5.96 -4.46
CA ALA A 289 0.68 -5.51 -5.36
C ALA A 289 0.60 -6.27 -6.70
N PRO A 290 0.73 -5.58 -7.86
CA PRO A 290 0.77 -6.28 -9.13
C PRO A 290 1.94 -7.28 -9.14
N PRO A 291 1.76 -8.48 -9.72
CA PRO A 291 2.84 -9.45 -9.83
C PRO A 291 4.01 -8.82 -10.59
N LYS A 292 5.23 -8.92 -10.05
CA LYS A 292 6.43 -8.50 -10.77
C LYS A 292 6.68 -9.45 -11.93
N THR A 293 6.79 -8.94 -13.15
CA THR A 293 7.02 -9.73 -14.37
C THR A 293 8.31 -9.33 -15.11
N PRO A 294 9.48 -9.40 -14.44
CA PRO A 294 10.75 -8.94 -15.03
C PRO A 294 11.15 -9.69 -16.31
N ASN A 295 10.85 -10.98 -16.43
CA ASN A 295 11.20 -11.74 -17.63
C ASN A 295 10.33 -11.33 -18.82
N LEU A 296 9.04 -11.05 -18.57
CA LEU A 296 8.13 -10.56 -19.60
C LEU A 296 8.56 -9.18 -20.13
N ASP A 297 9.04 -8.30 -19.24
CA ASP A 297 9.59 -6.99 -19.62
C ASP A 297 10.84 -7.13 -20.50
N ALA A 298 11.75 -8.02 -20.11
CA ALA A 298 12.95 -8.33 -20.90
C ALA A 298 12.61 -8.88 -22.29
N LEU A 299 11.64 -9.80 -22.39
CA LEU A 299 11.16 -10.33 -23.67
C LEU A 299 10.58 -9.22 -24.56
N ASN A 300 9.76 -8.33 -24.02
CA ASN A 300 9.16 -7.22 -24.77
C ASN A 300 10.23 -6.27 -25.33
N GLN A 301 11.27 -5.96 -24.53
CA GLN A 301 12.41 -5.18 -25.00
C GLN A 301 13.13 -5.88 -26.16
N LYS A 302 13.34 -7.20 -26.03
CA LYS A 302 14.01 -7.99 -27.06
C LYS A 302 13.24 -8.04 -28.39
N ILE A 303 11.92 -8.18 -28.32
CA ILE A 303 11.04 -8.11 -29.49
C ILE A 303 11.16 -6.73 -30.17
N ALA A 304 11.19 -5.65 -29.40
CA ALA A 304 11.37 -4.31 -29.95
C ALA A 304 12.72 -4.15 -30.67
N GLU A 305 13.81 -4.66 -30.09
CA GLU A 305 15.13 -4.68 -30.74
C GLU A 305 15.11 -5.48 -32.04
N ALA A 306 14.50 -6.68 -32.05
CA ALA A 306 14.44 -7.53 -33.22
C ALA A 306 13.65 -6.89 -34.38
N ARG A 307 12.57 -6.18 -34.08
CA ARG A 307 11.74 -5.46 -35.09
C ARG A 307 12.46 -4.30 -35.78
N LEU A 308 13.57 -3.81 -35.23
CA LEU A 308 14.39 -2.76 -35.83
C LEU A 308 15.42 -3.29 -36.83
N ILE A 309 15.62 -4.61 -36.89
CA ILE A 309 16.54 -5.23 -37.84
C ILE A 309 15.95 -5.14 -39.26
N ALA A 310 16.72 -4.63 -40.21
CA ALA A 310 16.34 -4.57 -41.62
C ALA A 310 16.89 -5.78 -42.40
N GLN A 311 16.21 -6.18 -43.49
CA GLN A 311 16.63 -7.30 -44.32
C GLN A 311 18.05 -7.13 -44.91
N ALA A 312 18.44 -5.89 -45.22
CA ALA A 312 19.80 -5.52 -45.63
C ALA A 312 20.41 -6.40 -46.74
N GLY A 313 19.60 -6.80 -47.74
CA GLY A 313 20.04 -7.59 -48.88
C GLY A 313 20.24 -9.09 -48.60
N LYS A 314 20.00 -9.57 -47.37
CA LYS A 314 20.03 -11.00 -47.01
C LYS A 314 18.88 -11.76 -47.68
N SER A 315 19.01 -13.09 -47.71
CA SER A 315 18.03 -13.97 -48.33
C SER A 315 16.64 -13.81 -47.69
N LEU A 316 15.61 -14.04 -48.48
CA LEU A 316 14.23 -14.07 -48.01
C LEU A 316 14.01 -15.20 -46.99
N VAL A 317 14.73 -16.31 -47.11
CA VAL A 317 14.66 -17.43 -46.17
C VAL A 317 15.15 -17.01 -44.78
N ASP A 318 16.32 -16.39 -44.70
CA ASP A 318 16.88 -15.90 -43.43
C ASP A 318 15.98 -14.83 -42.82
N TRP A 319 15.48 -13.90 -43.65
CA TRP A 319 14.56 -12.86 -43.21
C TRP A 319 13.27 -13.44 -42.64
N THR A 320 12.67 -14.41 -43.35
CA THR A 320 11.44 -15.08 -42.91
C THR A 320 11.66 -15.84 -41.60
N ALA A 321 12.83 -16.46 -41.41
CA ALA A 321 13.17 -17.14 -40.16
C ALA A 321 13.20 -16.17 -38.96
N LEU A 322 13.78 -14.97 -39.12
CA LEU A 322 13.75 -13.94 -38.08
C LEU A 322 12.31 -13.47 -37.79
N GLN A 323 11.52 -13.21 -38.83
CA GLN A 323 10.12 -12.77 -38.67
C GLN A 323 9.26 -13.83 -37.97
N ASN A 324 9.48 -15.10 -38.24
CA ASN A 324 8.82 -16.21 -37.56
C ASN A 324 9.22 -16.30 -36.08
N ALA A 325 10.49 -16.08 -35.76
CA ALA A 325 10.96 -16.06 -34.37
C ALA A 325 10.35 -14.89 -33.58
N ILE A 326 10.26 -13.70 -34.18
CA ILE A 326 9.55 -12.54 -33.61
C ILE A 326 8.09 -12.89 -33.33
N SER A 327 7.38 -13.45 -34.33
CA SER A 327 5.98 -13.84 -34.20
C SER A 327 5.78 -14.88 -33.08
N THR A 328 6.68 -15.86 -32.99
CA THR A 328 6.66 -16.89 -31.94
C THR A 328 6.90 -16.29 -30.55
N ALA A 329 7.81 -15.32 -30.44
CA ALA A 329 8.09 -14.61 -29.19
C ALA A 329 6.89 -13.77 -28.72
N GLU A 330 6.05 -13.27 -29.64
CA GLU A 330 4.86 -12.47 -29.34
C GLU A 330 3.65 -13.31 -28.88
N THR A 331 3.55 -14.55 -29.36
CA THR A 331 2.46 -15.47 -29.02
C THR A 331 2.65 -16.11 -27.64
N ASP A 332 1.53 -16.31 -26.91
CA ASP A 332 1.45 -17.06 -25.65
C ASP A 332 2.52 -16.69 -24.61
N LYS A 333 2.79 -15.38 -24.45
CA LYS A 333 3.80 -14.89 -23.51
C LYS A 333 3.30 -14.93 -22.06
N SER A 334 4.07 -15.59 -21.19
CA SER A 334 3.90 -15.62 -19.74
C SER A 334 5.26 -15.41 -19.06
N GLU A 335 5.27 -15.05 -17.78
CA GLU A 335 6.51 -14.88 -17.03
C GLU A 335 7.38 -16.16 -17.06
N ASP A 336 6.76 -17.34 -16.98
CA ASP A 336 7.43 -18.64 -16.98
C ASP A 336 8.05 -19.00 -18.34
N THR A 337 7.45 -18.55 -19.44
CA THR A 337 7.91 -18.86 -20.81
C THR A 337 8.83 -17.79 -21.39
N ALA A 338 8.86 -16.60 -20.79
CA ALA A 338 9.54 -15.44 -21.35
C ALA A 338 11.05 -15.60 -21.48
N VAL A 339 11.71 -16.31 -20.56
CA VAL A 339 13.16 -16.56 -20.61
C VAL A 339 13.55 -17.40 -21.83
N VAL A 340 12.81 -18.48 -22.09
CA VAL A 340 13.05 -19.38 -23.24
C VAL A 340 12.83 -18.62 -24.54
N LYS A 341 11.68 -17.95 -24.68
CA LYS A 341 11.36 -17.15 -25.87
C LYS A 341 12.39 -16.05 -26.14
N THR A 342 12.91 -15.41 -25.08
CA THR A 342 13.99 -14.40 -25.21
C THR A 342 15.26 -15.01 -25.77
N THR A 343 15.63 -16.21 -25.29
CA THR A 343 16.81 -16.94 -25.75
C THR A 343 16.67 -17.37 -27.21
N ASP A 344 15.52 -17.90 -27.59
CA ASP A 344 15.23 -18.35 -28.96
C ASP A 344 15.25 -17.16 -29.94
N LEU A 345 14.64 -16.04 -29.57
CA LEU A 345 14.67 -14.82 -30.37
C LEU A 345 16.10 -14.27 -30.52
N GLN A 346 16.89 -14.24 -29.45
CA GLN A 346 18.29 -13.82 -29.51
C GLN A 346 19.12 -14.71 -30.45
N SER A 347 18.89 -16.02 -30.43
CA SER A 347 19.51 -16.97 -31.36
C SER A 347 19.14 -16.66 -32.81
N ALA A 348 17.85 -16.44 -33.10
CA ALA A 348 17.39 -16.10 -34.44
C ALA A 348 17.98 -14.76 -34.95
N MET A 349 18.02 -13.73 -34.09
CA MET A 349 18.69 -12.46 -34.40
C MET A 349 20.17 -12.65 -34.74
N THR A 350 20.87 -13.52 -33.98
CA THR A 350 22.29 -13.80 -34.19
C THR A 350 22.53 -14.53 -35.50
N VAL A 351 21.73 -15.56 -35.80
CA VAL A 351 21.78 -16.30 -37.07
C VAL A 351 21.52 -15.36 -38.23
N PHE A 352 20.47 -14.53 -38.16
CA PHE A 352 20.13 -13.58 -39.20
C PHE A 352 21.25 -12.56 -39.43
N ASN A 353 21.77 -11.93 -38.39
CA ASN A 353 22.81 -10.90 -38.51
C ASN A 353 24.10 -11.45 -39.14
N ASN A 354 24.41 -12.72 -38.87
CA ASN A 354 25.60 -13.41 -39.40
C ASN A 354 25.37 -14.10 -40.75
N ALA A 355 24.16 -14.04 -41.33
CA ALA A 355 23.89 -14.65 -42.63
C ALA A 355 24.73 -14.00 -43.74
N ALA A 356 25.39 -14.84 -44.54
CA ALA A 356 26.29 -14.41 -45.61
C ALA A 356 25.51 -14.01 -46.88
N THR A 357 26.11 -13.13 -47.69
CA THR A 357 25.53 -12.67 -48.97
C THR A 357 26.52 -12.81 -50.15
N PRO A 358 27.02 -14.02 -50.45
CA PRO A 358 28.04 -14.24 -51.48
C PRO A 358 27.58 -13.88 -52.90
N ASN A 359 26.32 -14.14 -53.26
CA ASN A 359 25.80 -13.82 -54.59
C ASN A 359 25.69 -12.31 -54.77
N LEU A 360 25.20 -11.60 -53.75
CA LEU A 360 25.12 -10.14 -53.77
C LEU A 360 26.52 -9.49 -53.89
N ASN A 361 27.54 -10.05 -53.23
CA ASN A 361 28.92 -9.61 -53.36
C ASN A 361 29.46 -9.82 -54.78
N THR A 362 29.12 -10.95 -55.40
CA THR A 362 29.47 -11.26 -56.80
C THR A 362 28.83 -10.27 -57.76
N LEU A 363 27.53 -9.97 -57.59
CA LEU A 363 26.81 -8.98 -58.39
C LEU A 363 27.44 -7.59 -58.27
N ASN A 364 27.74 -7.13 -57.05
CA ASN A 364 28.37 -5.83 -56.83
C ASN A 364 29.73 -5.72 -57.54
N THR A 365 30.53 -6.78 -57.51
CA THR A 365 31.82 -6.83 -58.23
C THR A 365 31.62 -6.72 -59.75
N LYS A 366 30.60 -7.39 -60.29
CA LYS A 366 30.27 -7.34 -61.72
C LYS A 366 29.70 -5.99 -62.16
N LEU A 367 28.88 -5.35 -61.32
CA LEU A 367 28.40 -3.99 -61.54
C LEU A 367 29.56 -3.01 -61.65
N GLU A 368 30.56 -3.12 -60.78
CA GLU A 368 31.75 -2.27 -60.84
C GLU A 368 32.53 -2.49 -62.14
N GLN A 369 32.67 -3.74 -62.58
CA GLN A 369 33.29 -4.05 -63.88
C GLN A 369 32.50 -3.45 -65.05
N ALA A 370 31.17 -3.56 -65.04
CA ALA A 370 30.31 -3.05 -66.10
C ALA A 370 30.35 -1.52 -66.20
N LYS A 371 30.32 -0.81 -65.07
CA LYS A 371 30.39 0.66 -65.02
C LYS A 371 31.70 1.24 -65.55
N ASN A 372 32.78 0.48 -65.50
CA ASN A 372 34.09 0.87 -66.00
C ASN A 372 34.27 0.64 -67.52
N ILE A 373 33.28 0.05 -68.19
CA ILE A 373 33.30 -0.09 -69.65
C ILE A 373 33.01 1.27 -70.30
N ALA A 374 33.86 1.71 -71.23
CA ALA A 374 33.64 2.92 -72.02
C ALA A 374 32.92 2.64 -73.34
N GLN A 375 32.19 3.62 -73.88
CA GLN A 375 31.47 3.47 -75.15
C GLN A 375 32.39 3.12 -76.33
N ALA A 376 33.63 3.63 -76.33
CA ALA A 376 34.70 3.28 -77.27
C ALA A 376 34.28 3.30 -78.75
N GLY A 377 33.51 4.31 -79.17
CA GLY A 377 33.06 4.49 -80.55
C GLY A 377 31.93 3.55 -81.01
N LYS A 378 31.45 2.64 -80.16
CA LYS A 378 30.29 1.77 -80.42
C LYS A 378 28.99 2.57 -80.51
N SER A 379 27.96 1.95 -81.10
CA SER A 379 26.66 2.59 -81.31
C SER A 379 26.03 3.03 -79.98
N LEU A 380 25.24 4.10 -80.03
CA LEU A 380 24.45 4.56 -78.88
C LEU A 380 23.42 3.51 -78.46
N VAL A 381 22.90 2.71 -79.39
CA VAL A 381 21.94 1.64 -79.10
C VAL A 381 22.58 0.56 -78.23
N ASP A 382 23.76 0.08 -78.61
CA ASP A 382 24.50 -0.93 -77.83
C ASP A 382 24.89 -0.39 -76.46
N TRP A 383 25.35 0.86 -76.41
CA TRP A 383 25.71 1.53 -75.16
C TRP A 383 24.51 1.66 -74.22
N THR A 384 23.36 2.10 -74.75
CA THR A 384 22.12 2.23 -73.98
C THR A 384 21.65 0.88 -73.44
N ALA A 385 21.79 -0.20 -74.22
CA ALA A 385 21.45 -1.54 -73.76
C ALA A 385 22.30 -1.99 -72.56
N LEU A 386 23.62 -1.72 -72.58
CA LEU A 386 24.49 -1.98 -71.42
C LEU A 386 24.07 -1.14 -70.20
N GLN A 387 23.81 0.15 -70.39
CA GLN A 387 23.39 1.04 -69.30
C GLN A 387 22.05 0.59 -68.67
N ASN A 388 21.10 0.13 -69.48
CA ASN A 388 19.84 -0.41 -69.00
C ASN A 388 20.05 -1.69 -68.18
N ALA A 389 20.96 -2.57 -68.60
CA ALA A 389 21.30 -3.77 -67.84
C ALA A 389 21.96 -3.43 -66.49
N ILE A 390 22.86 -2.43 -66.46
CA ILE A 390 23.46 -1.92 -65.22
C ILE A 390 22.35 -1.41 -64.28
N SER A 391 21.48 -0.53 -64.76
CA SER A 391 20.39 0.02 -63.96
C SER A 391 19.45 -1.08 -63.43
N THR A 392 19.12 -2.06 -64.27
CA THR A 392 18.31 -3.21 -63.87
C THR A 392 19.01 -4.06 -62.80
N ALA A 393 20.32 -4.24 -62.89
CA ALA A 393 21.10 -4.98 -61.90
C ALA A 393 21.25 -4.24 -60.57
N GLU A 394 21.20 -2.90 -60.55
CA GLU A 394 21.27 -2.08 -59.33
C GLU A 394 19.97 -2.06 -58.51
N THR A 395 18.83 -2.14 -59.19
CA THR A 395 17.50 -2.13 -58.55
C THR A 395 17.23 -3.43 -57.80
N ASP A 396 16.56 -3.34 -56.64
CA ASP A 396 16.03 -4.48 -55.86
C ASP A 396 17.02 -5.65 -55.67
N LYS A 397 18.30 -5.32 -55.45
CA LYS A 397 19.34 -6.33 -55.27
C LYS A 397 19.20 -7.02 -53.91
N SER A 398 19.08 -8.34 -53.95
CA SER A 398 19.07 -9.22 -52.79
C SER A 398 19.90 -10.46 -53.08
N GLU A 399 20.26 -11.21 -52.05
CA GLU A 399 20.97 -12.48 -52.21
C GLU A 399 20.25 -13.45 -53.16
N ASP A 400 18.91 -13.46 -53.15
CA ASP A 400 18.08 -14.35 -53.98
C ASP A 400 18.05 -13.95 -55.46
N THR A 401 18.05 -12.64 -55.75
CA THR A 401 17.96 -12.12 -57.12
C THR A 401 19.32 -11.92 -57.77
N ALA A 402 20.39 -11.90 -56.97
CA ALA A 402 21.72 -11.52 -57.43
C ALA A 402 22.29 -12.46 -58.49
N VAL A 403 21.99 -13.76 -58.44
CA VAL A 403 22.47 -14.74 -59.44
C VAL A 403 21.94 -14.41 -60.83
N VAL A 404 20.62 -14.22 -60.96
CA VAL A 404 19.98 -13.93 -62.25
C VAL A 404 20.49 -12.60 -62.79
N LYS A 405 20.48 -11.54 -61.97
CA LYS A 405 20.99 -10.21 -62.35
C LYS A 405 22.46 -10.25 -62.76
N THR A 406 23.28 -11.09 -62.13
CA THR A 406 24.68 -11.28 -62.52
C THR A 406 24.80 -11.90 -63.91
N THR A 407 24.01 -12.93 -64.21
CA THR A 407 23.99 -13.59 -65.54
C THR A 407 23.52 -12.64 -66.63
N ASP A 408 22.46 -11.86 -66.38
CA ASP A 408 21.93 -10.89 -67.35
C ASP A 408 22.93 -9.76 -67.63
N LEU A 409 23.52 -9.21 -66.57
CA LEU A 409 24.56 -8.18 -66.71
C LEU A 409 25.78 -8.71 -67.46
N GLN A 410 26.24 -9.92 -67.14
CA GLN A 410 27.36 -10.56 -67.83
C GLN A 410 27.06 -10.76 -69.32
N SER A 411 25.82 -11.11 -69.67
CA SER A 411 25.39 -11.27 -71.06
C SER A 411 25.41 -9.92 -71.78
N ALA A 412 24.87 -8.86 -71.18
CA ALA A 412 24.90 -7.51 -71.74
C ALA A 412 26.33 -6.98 -71.94
N MET A 413 27.22 -7.20 -70.97
CA MET A 413 28.65 -6.86 -71.09
C MET A 413 29.31 -7.58 -72.28
N THR A 414 29.04 -8.88 -72.45
CA THR A 414 29.59 -9.67 -73.56
C THR A 414 29.06 -9.18 -74.92
N VAL A 415 27.75 -8.94 -75.03
CA VAL A 415 27.14 -8.40 -76.25
C VAL A 415 27.75 -7.04 -76.60
N PHE A 416 27.83 -6.13 -75.63
CA PHE A 416 28.39 -4.81 -75.84
C PHE A 416 29.87 -4.87 -76.26
N ASN A 417 30.71 -5.64 -75.57
CA ASN A 417 32.13 -5.73 -75.87
C ASN A 417 32.41 -6.29 -77.27
N ASN A 418 31.54 -7.19 -77.75
CA ASN A 418 31.64 -7.81 -79.06
C ASN A 418 30.89 -7.04 -80.17
N ALA A 419 30.25 -5.91 -79.88
CA ALA A 419 29.54 -5.12 -80.88
C ALA A 419 30.50 -4.59 -81.94
N ALA A 420 30.16 -4.81 -83.22
CA ALA A 420 30.97 -4.42 -84.35
C ALA A 420 30.82 -2.93 -84.67
N THR A 421 31.86 -2.32 -85.25
CA THR A 421 31.87 -0.91 -85.66
C THR A 421 32.24 -0.73 -87.15
N PRO A 422 31.49 -1.34 -88.09
CA PRO A 422 31.83 -1.32 -89.50
C PRO A 422 31.81 0.08 -90.14
N ASN A 423 30.88 0.95 -89.73
CA ASN A 423 30.81 2.30 -90.28
C ASN A 423 31.99 3.14 -89.79
N LEU A 424 32.34 3.04 -88.51
CA LEU A 424 33.52 3.72 -87.96
C LEU A 424 34.83 3.23 -88.60
N ASN A 425 34.94 1.93 -88.88
CA ASN A 425 36.07 1.36 -89.61
C ASN A 425 36.17 1.93 -91.05
N THR A 426 35.02 2.10 -91.70
CA THR A 426 34.93 2.70 -93.04
C THR A 426 35.36 4.17 -93.02
N LEU A 427 34.87 4.94 -92.03
CA LEU A 427 35.26 6.33 -91.85
C LEU A 427 36.76 6.49 -91.62
N ASN A 428 37.35 5.67 -90.73
CA ASN A 428 38.78 5.72 -90.46
C ASN A 428 39.60 5.40 -91.73
N THR A 429 39.19 4.41 -92.51
CA THR A 429 39.82 4.10 -93.81
C THR A 429 39.75 5.30 -94.76
N LYS A 430 38.60 5.96 -94.85
CA LYS A 430 38.40 7.14 -95.69
C LYS A 430 39.20 8.35 -95.21
N LEU A 431 39.35 8.53 -93.90
CA LEU A 431 40.21 9.57 -93.32
C LEU A 431 41.67 9.39 -93.73
N GLU A 432 42.19 8.17 -93.68
CA GLU A 432 43.56 7.88 -94.14
C GLU A 432 43.72 8.21 -95.64
N GLN A 433 42.75 7.83 -96.47
CA GLN A 433 42.73 8.20 -97.90
C GLN A 433 42.69 9.71 -98.11
N ALA A 434 41.84 10.43 -97.37
CA ALA A 434 41.70 11.88 -97.48
C ALA A 434 42.97 12.63 -97.06
N LYS A 435 43.63 12.20 -95.97
CA LYS A 435 44.89 12.78 -95.47
C LYS A 435 46.06 12.61 -96.43
N ALA A 436 46.05 11.55 -97.24
CA ALA A 436 47.07 11.32 -98.26
C ALA A 436 46.97 12.29 -99.46
N ILE A 437 45.86 13.01 -99.62
CA ILE A 437 45.69 13.99 -100.70
C ILE A 437 46.53 15.24 -100.39
N GLY A 438 47.55 15.52 -101.19
CA GLY A 438 48.34 16.77 -101.08
C GLY A 438 47.68 17.98 -101.75
N GLN A 439 48.09 19.20 -101.37
CA GLN A 439 47.54 20.46 -101.91
C GLN A 439 47.88 20.72 -103.39
N ALA A 440 48.97 20.15 -103.90
CA ALA A 440 49.48 20.44 -105.25
C ALA A 440 48.40 20.28 -106.34
N GLY A 441 48.27 21.30 -107.20
CA GLY A 441 47.34 21.31 -108.34
C GLY A 441 45.88 21.66 -108.03
N LYS A 442 45.53 21.96 -106.77
CA LYS A 442 44.17 22.28 -106.31
C LYS A 442 44.00 23.76 -105.98
N SER A 443 42.76 24.26 -105.95
CA SER A 443 42.51 25.62 -105.47
C SER A 443 42.62 25.70 -103.95
N LEU A 444 42.93 26.88 -103.41
CA LEU A 444 42.99 27.10 -101.97
C LEU A 444 41.62 26.83 -101.31
N VAL A 445 40.53 27.20 -101.98
CA VAL A 445 39.16 26.98 -101.50
C VAL A 445 38.85 25.50 -101.36
N ASP A 446 39.14 24.71 -102.41
CA ASP A 446 38.91 23.27 -102.38
C ASP A 446 39.78 22.60 -101.31
N TRP A 447 41.05 23.00 -101.20
CA TRP A 447 41.95 22.49 -100.17
C TRP A 447 41.44 22.75 -98.76
N THR A 448 41.01 23.97 -98.45
CA THR A 448 40.45 24.32 -97.14
C THR A 448 39.17 23.52 -96.87
N ALA A 449 38.30 23.32 -97.86
CA ALA A 449 37.09 22.51 -97.71
C ALA A 449 37.42 21.06 -97.31
N LEU A 450 38.45 20.45 -97.93
CA LEU A 450 38.92 19.11 -97.55
C LEU A 450 39.46 19.06 -96.12
N GLN A 451 40.29 20.04 -95.73
CA GLN A 451 40.83 20.08 -94.36
C GLN A 451 39.73 20.24 -93.31
N ASN A 452 38.72 21.07 -93.59
CA ASN A 452 37.55 21.21 -92.71
C ASN A 452 36.75 19.90 -92.62
N ALA A 453 36.56 19.19 -93.74
CA ALA A 453 35.89 17.90 -93.75
C ALA A 453 36.67 16.83 -92.97
N ILE A 454 38.00 16.79 -93.08
CA ILE A 454 38.86 15.92 -92.27
C ILE A 454 38.69 16.24 -90.79
N SER A 455 38.82 17.51 -90.39
CA SER A 455 38.66 17.93 -89.00
C SER A 455 37.27 17.58 -88.43
N THR A 456 36.22 17.76 -89.23
CA THR A 456 34.84 17.38 -88.86
C THR A 456 34.66 15.87 -88.75
N ALA A 457 35.29 15.10 -89.64
CA ALA A 457 35.30 13.64 -89.57
C ALA A 457 36.15 13.10 -88.41
N GLU A 458 37.13 13.88 -87.92
CA GLU A 458 37.99 13.51 -86.79
C GLU A 458 37.36 13.75 -85.43
N THR A 459 36.46 14.72 -85.34
CA THR A 459 35.71 15.01 -84.11
C THR A 459 34.57 14.01 -83.93
N ASP A 460 34.18 13.70 -82.69
CA ASP A 460 33.03 12.88 -82.31
C ASP A 460 32.85 11.59 -83.13
N LYS A 461 33.92 10.82 -83.30
CA LYS A 461 33.89 9.57 -84.05
C LYS A 461 33.09 8.50 -83.31
N SER A 462 31.96 8.11 -83.88
CA SER A 462 31.14 7.00 -83.40
C SER A 462 30.57 6.22 -84.57
N GLU A 463 30.14 4.99 -84.31
CA GLU A 463 29.45 4.15 -85.29
C GLU A 463 28.23 4.87 -85.90
N ASP A 464 27.47 5.62 -85.09
CA ASP A 464 26.24 6.30 -85.53
C ASP A 464 26.50 7.50 -86.45
N THR A 465 27.59 8.25 -86.20
CA THR A 465 27.92 9.46 -86.98
C THR A 465 28.80 9.14 -88.20
N ALA A 466 29.40 7.95 -88.23
CA ALA A 466 30.42 7.60 -89.21
C ALA A 466 29.90 7.58 -90.65
N VAL A 467 28.65 7.19 -90.89
CA VAL A 467 28.07 7.16 -92.25
C VAL A 467 27.97 8.56 -92.85
N VAL A 468 27.43 9.52 -92.10
CA VAL A 468 27.27 10.92 -92.54
C VAL A 468 28.65 11.53 -92.77
N LYS A 469 29.55 11.39 -91.80
CA LYS A 469 30.93 11.91 -91.91
C LYS A 469 31.71 11.30 -93.07
N THR A 470 31.50 10.01 -93.37
CA THR A 470 32.10 9.35 -94.54
C THR A 470 31.57 9.97 -95.82
N THR A 471 30.27 10.25 -95.89
CA THR A 471 29.62 10.85 -97.07
C THR A 471 30.12 12.28 -97.33
N ASP A 472 30.22 13.09 -96.27
CA ASP A 472 30.73 14.47 -96.35
C ASP A 472 32.21 14.49 -96.76
N LEU A 473 33.02 13.62 -96.15
CA LEU A 473 34.43 13.48 -96.48
C LEU A 473 34.62 13.03 -97.93
N GLN A 474 33.85 12.05 -98.39
CA GLN A 474 33.91 11.58 -99.78
C GLN A 474 33.51 12.67 -100.78
N SER A 475 32.52 13.52 -100.43
CA SER A 475 32.11 14.65 -101.26
C SER A 475 33.23 15.69 -101.39
N ALA A 476 33.89 16.03 -100.28
CA ALA A 476 35.04 16.94 -100.28
C ALA A 476 36.25 16.39 -101.05
N MET A 477 36.49 15.07 -100.96
CA MET A 477 37.52 14.38 -101.76
C MET A 477 37.19 14.45 -103.26
N ASN A 478 35.94 14.21 -103.66
CA ASN A 478 35.52 14.24 -105.07
C ASN A 478 35.62 15.64 -105.69
N GLN A 479 35.37 16.71 -104.92
CA GLN A 479 35.53 18.08 -105.38
C GLN A 479 36.98 18.42 -105.76
N GLN A 480 37.97 17.76 -105.15
CA GLN A 480 39.39 17.93 -105.51
C GLN A 480 39.73 17.48 -106.93
N CYS A 481 38.94 16.58 -107.52
CA CYS A 481 39.19 16.05 -108.86
C CYS A 481 38.75 17.01 -109.97
N CYS A 482 38.04 18.10 -109.65
CA CYS A 482 37.50 19.05 -110.63
C CYS A 482 38.26 20.38 -110.63
N ASN A 483 39.45 20.43 -111.24
CA ASN A 483 40.17 21.69 -111.45
C ASN A 483 39.44 22.61 -112.47
N PRO A 484 38.95 23.81 -112.08
CA PRO A 484 38.31 24.75 -113.02
C PRO A 484 39.32 25.42 -113.96
N LYS A 485 40.62 25.48 -113.62
CA LYS A 485 41.65 26.04 -114.52
C LYS A 485 41.89 25.19 -115.76
N LEU A 486 41.47 23.91 -115.77
CA LEU A 486 41.42 23.11 -117.01
C LEU A 486 40.12 23.32 -117.80
N LYS A 487 39.02 23.78 -117.19
CA LYS A 487 37.80 24.17 -117.94
C LYS A 487 38.00 25.43 -118.79
N ARG A 488 38.88 26.36 -118.36
CA ARG A 488 39.21 27.55 -119.18
C ARG A 488 40.25 27.30 -120.28
N ILE A 489 41.01 26.20 -120.22
CA ILE A 489 41.93 25.81 -121.30
C ILE A 489 41.28 24.78 -122.25
N ARG A 490 40.29 23.99 -121.80
CA ARG A 490 39.58 23.00 -122.65
C ARG A 490 38.37 23.53 -123.42
N TYR A 491 38.07 24.83 -123.41
CA TYR A 491 37.15 25.41 -124.41
C TYR A 491 37.84 25.77 -125.75
N GLN A 492 39.15 25.50 -125.89
CA GLN A 492 39.87 25.61 -127.16
C GLN A 492 40.51 24.31 -127.66
N ALA A 493 40.38 23.18 -126.94
CA ALA A 493 40.92 21.91 -127.41
C ALA A 493 40.19 20.71 -126.81
N TRP A 494 39.02 20.38 -127.37
CA TRP A 494 38.50 19.01 -127.36
C TRP A 494 37.46 18.78 -128.48
N THR A 495 37.94 18.58 -129.70
CA THR A 495 37.61 17.35 -130.43
C THR A 495 38.62 16.30 -130.00
N SER A 496 38.23 15.33 -129.16
CA SER A 496 38.72 13.93 -129.14
C SER A 496 38.53 13.31 -127.76
N GLN A 497 37.49 12.49 -127.67
CA GLN A 497 36.94 11.90 -126.47
C GLN A 497 37.74 10.67 -126.01
N LYS A 498 38.47 10.77 -124.88
CA LYS A 498 38.86 9.60 -124.05
C LYS A 498 39.46 9.98 -122.68
N TYR A 499 39.20 9.12 -121.69
CA TYR A 499 39.78 8.98 -120.34
C TYR A 499 39.25 9.86 -119.20
N CYS A 500 38.41 9.23 -118.36
CA CYS A 500 38.51 9.25 -116.90
C CYS A 500 37.61 8.13 -116.34
N SER A 501 38.13 6.90 -116.32
CA SER A 501 37.55 5.76 -115.61
C SER A 501 38.70 4.88 -115.11
N SER A 502 39.09 5.07 -113.85
CA SER A 502 39.68 4.09 -112.93
C SER A 502 40.59 4.80 -111.89
N TRP A 503 40.01 5.27 -110.78
CA TRP A 503 40.65 5.40 -109.46
C TRP A 503 39.57 5.24 -108.40
#